data_AF-A0A5S9MDX7-F1
#
_entry.id   AF-A0A5S9MDX7-F1
#
_cell.length_a   1.000
_cell.length_b   1.000
_cell.length_c   1.000
_cell.angle_alpha   90.00
_cell.angle_beta   90.00
_cell.angle_gamma   90.00
#
_symmetry.space_group_name_H-M   'P 1'
#
loop_
_entity.id
_entity.type
_entity.pdbx_description
1 polymer ?
#
loop_
_entity_poly.entity_id
_entity_poly.type
_entity_poly.pdbx_seq_one_letter_code
_entity_poly.pdbx_strand_id
1 'polypeptide(L)'
;MDSVIDIKENAEVEIEIQVHGMTCMFQSKRTLIGNYFEYQGKQMDVVGRNMEEGLFLHDQERQNKYPIFEDANGTHIMSPNDVCMIDELEEFVDAGIDSFKIDGILKSLSYMTEVTSLYRKAIDLLTTDKDAYEDQKEDWVKRIEEIQPVNRSIDTGFFFKKRFIKIRGGRGNGIIERWYF
;
A
#
# COMPACT_ATOMS: atom_id res chain seq x y z
N MET A 1 -6.58 10.24 -6.08
CA MET A 1 -6.77 11.31 -5.10
C MET A 1 -8.20 11.80 -5.15
N ASP A 2 -8.62 12.27 -6.32
CA ASP A 2 -9.99 12.73 -6.64
C ASP A 2 -11.08 11.80 -6.10
N SER A 3 -10.97 10.48 -6.33
CA SER A 3 -11.98 9.51 -5.85
C SER A 3 -12.15 9.50 -4.33
N VAL A 4 -11.07 9.76 -3.56
CA VAL A 4 -11.14 9.79 -2.09
C VAL A 4 -11.87 11.04 -1.63
N ILE A 5 -11.56 12.18 -2.25
CA ILE A 5 -12.19 13.46 -1.95
C ILE A 5 -13.68 13.39 -2.30
N ASP A 6 -14.03 12.86 -3.48
CA ASP A 6 -15.41 12.63 -3.90
C ASP A 6 -16.18 11.72 -2.93
N ILE A 7 -15.55 10.64 -2.44
CA ILE A 7 -16.15 9.79 -1.40
C ILE A 7 -16.40 10.58 -0.12
N LYS A 8 -15.44 11.39 0.34
CA LYS A 8 -15.58 12.19 1.57
C LYS A 8 -16.71 13.22 1.45
N GLU A 9 -16.84 13.89 0.30
CA GLU A 9 -17.92 14.87 0.07
C GLU A 9 -19.32 14.24 0.12
N ASN A 10 -19.45 12.96 -0.25
CA ASN A 10 -20.73 12.25 -0.31
C ASN A 10 -20.97 11.30 0.88
N ALA A 11 -20.00 11.14 1.79
CA ALA A 11 -20.09 10.23 2.92
C ALA A 11 -20.69 10.92 4.16
N GLU A 12 -21.69 10.30 4.76
CA GLU A 12 -22.26 10.71 6.06
C GLU A 12 -21.49 10.12 7.26
N VAL A 13 -20.40 9.39 7.00
CA VAL A 13 -19.59 8.67 8.01
C VAL A 13 -18.15 9.14 7.98
N GLU A 14 -17.43 8.90 9.07
CA GLU A 14 -15.99 9.17 9.17
C GLU A 14 -15.21 8.30 8.16
N ILE A 15 -14.25 8.93 7.48
CA ILE A 15 -13.40 8.30 6.48
C ILE A 15 -11.99 8.17 7.04
N GLU A 16 -11.47 6.94 7.02
CA GLU A 16 -10.08 6.62 7.30
C GLU A 16 -9.35 6.25 6.00
N ILE A 17 -8.17 6.82 5.80
CA ILE A 17 -7.32 6.53 4.64
C ILE A 17 -5.95 6.00 5.07
N GLN A 18 -5.46 4.97 4.38
CA GLN A 18 -4.08 4.52 4.55
C GLN A 18 -3.12 5.49 3.85
N VAL A 19 -2.28 6.16 4.64
CA VAL A 19 -1.24 7.10 4.14
C VAL A 19 0.15 6.50 4.17
N HIS A 20 0.34 5.42 4.92
CA HIS A 20 1.65 4.79 5.05
C HIS A 20 1.57 3.26 5.17
N GLY A 21 2.57 2.58 4.61
CA GLY A 21 2.79 1.14 4.79
C GLY A 21 2.27 0.27 3.65
N MET A 22 2.19 -1.02 3.92
CA MET A 22 1.89 -2.04 2.92
C MET A 22 0.39 -2.10 2.60
N THR A 23 0.03 -2.21 1.32
CA THR A 23 -1.37 -2.35 0.90
C THR A 23 -1.64 -3.78 0.44
N CYS A 24 -2.70 -4.40 0.98
CA CYS A 24 -3.20 -5.67 0.48
C CYS A 24 -3.92 -5.44 -0.86
N MET A 25 -3.39 -6.02 -1.94
CA MET A 25 -3.96 -5.90 -3.28
C MET A 25 -4.98 -6.99 -3.58
N PHE A 26 -4.83 -8.17 -2.97
CA PHE A 26 -5.72 -9.30 -3.18
C PHE A 26 -5.72 -10.21 -1.96
N GLN A 27 -6.91 -10.66 -1.57
CA GLN A 27 -7.10 -11.61 -0.49
C GLN A 27 -7.99 -12.77 -0.94
N SER A 28 -7.56 -13.99 -0.63
CA SER A 28 -8.31 -15.23 -0.79
C SER A 28 -8.48 -15.90 0.57
N LYS A 29 -9.71 -16.31 0.91
CA LYS A 29 -9.97 -17.13 2.12
C LYS A 29 -9.44 -18.57 2.02
N ARG A 30 -8.92 -18.97 0.85
CA ARG A 30 -8.32 -20.28 0.59
C ARG A 30 -6.81 -20.17 0.59
N THR A 31 -6.15 -21.25 1.01
CA THR A 31 -4.70 -21.46 0.98
C THR A 31 -4.23 -21.81 -0.43
N LEU A 32 -4.12 -20.81 -1.31
CA LEU A 32 -3.78 -21.04 -2.72
C LEU A 32 -2.40 -21.68 -2.88
N ILE A 33 -1.44 -21.28 -2.04
CA ILE A 33 -0.08 -21.78 -2.08
C ILE A 33 -0.03 -23.21 -1.56
N GLY A 34 -0.61 -23.46 -0.38
CA GLY A 34 -0.72 -24.80 0.18
C GLY A 34 -1.34 -25.79 -0.81
N ASN A 35 -2.49 -25.44 -1.40
CA ASN A 35 -3.17 -26.29 -2.39
C ASN A 35 -2.30 -26.60 -3.62
N TYR A 36 -1.52 -25.62 -4.11
CA TYR A 36 -0.63 -25.81 -5.26
C TYR A 36 0.51 -26.78 -4.94
N PHE A 37 1.15 -26.65 -3.77
CA PHE A 37 2.24 -27.54 -3.37
C PHE A 37 1.75 -28.96 -3.06
N GLU A 38 0.59 -29.10 -2.43
CA GLU A 38 -0.06 -30.40 -2.19
C GLU A 38 -0.36 -31.11 -3.51
N TYR A 39 -0.91 -30.40 -4.50
CA TYR A 39 -1.13 -30.95 -5.85
C TYR A 39 0.17 -31.42 -6.53
N GLN A 40 1.29 -30.74 -6.26
CA GLN A 40 2.62 -31.14 -6.73
C GLN A 40 3.27 -32.27 -5.91
N GLY A 41 2.57 -32.80 -4.90
CA GLY A 41 3.08 -33.84 -4.01
C GLY A 41 4.20 -33.36 -3.07
N LYS A 42 4.33 -32.04 -2.86
CA LYS A 42 5.32 -31.45 -1.95
C LYS A 42 4.63 -31.05 -0.65
N GLN A 43 5.11 -31.57 0.48
CA GLN A 43 4.77 -30.99 1.77
C GLN A 43 5.63 -29.75 1.99
N MET A 44 5.00 -28.58 2.04
CA MET A 44 5.61 -27.40 2.63
C MET A 44 4.92 -27.09 3.96
N ASP A 45 5.72 -26.83 4.98
CA ASP A 45 5.24 -26.12 6.16
C ASP A 45 5.01 -24.66 5.76
N VAL A 46 3.79 -24.31 5.31
CA VAL A 46 3.40 -22.93 4.99
C VAL A 46 3.13 -22.16 6.29
N VAL A 47 4.10 -22.15 7.20
CA VAL A 47 3.96 -21.53 8.52
C VAL A 47 5.17 -20.67 8.83
N GLY A 48 4.97 -19.35 8.92
CA GLY A 48 5.93 -18.41 9.54
C GLY A 48 6.90 -17.80 8.52
N ARG A 49 6.60 -16.61 7.99
CA ARG A 49 6.97 -15.29 8.54
C ARG A 49 8.47 -15.01 8.49
N ASN A 50 8.95 -14.50 7.35
CA ASN A 50 9.89 -13.37 7.27
C ASN A 50 9.91 -12.84 5.83
N MET A 51 10.14 -11.53 5.69
CA MET A 51 10.19 -10.86 4.38
C MET A 51 11.34 -11.34 3.48
N GLU A 52 12.34 -11.97 4.09
CA GLU A 52 13.53 -12.51 3.42
C GLU A 52 13.33 -13.92 2.83
N GLU A 53 12.37 -14.69 3.36
CA GLU A 53 12.07 -16.07 2.93
C GLU A 53 10.68 -16.19 2.27
N GLY A 54 10.03 -15.05 2.01
CA GLY A 54 8.67 -14.98 1.46
C GLY A 54 8.58 -15.42 0.00
N LEU A 55 7.40 -15.91 -0.39
CA LEU A 55 7.06 -16.17 -1.79
C LEU A 55 6.68 -14.86 -2.48
N PHE A 56 7.09 -14.70 -3.74
CA PHE A 56 6.76 -13.51 -4.54
C PHE A 56 6.08 -13.90 -5.84
N LEU A 57 5.01 -13.19 -6.20
CA LEU A 57 4.54 -13.19 -7.58
C LEU A 57 5.42 -12.26 -8.41
N HIS A 58 5.98 -12.77 -9.49
CA HIS A 58 6.81 -11.99 -10.39
C HIS A 58 6.02 -11.63 -11.65
N ASP A 59 5.80 -10.33 -11.84
CA ASP A 59 5.26 -9.79 -13.09
C ASP A 59 6.43 -9.46 -14.02
N GLN A 60 6.64 -10.29 -15.05
CA GLN A 60 7.76 -10.13 -15.98
C GLN A 60 7.65 -8.87 -16.83
N GLU A 61 6.44 -8.40 -17.15
CA GLU A 61 6.25 -7.21 -17.99
C GLU A 61 6.61 -5.94 -17.22
N ARG A 62 6.29 -5.90 -15.92
CA ARG A 62 6.50 -4.73 -15.06
C ARG A 62 7.72 -4.83 -14.16
N GLN A 63 8.39 -5.98 -14.16
CA GLN A 63 9.52 -6.31 -13.27
C GLN A 63 9.20 -6.11 -11.78
N ASN A 64 7.92 -6.23 -11.41
CA ASN A 64 7.47 -6.07 -10.03
C ASN A 64 7.43 -7.42 -9.32
N LYS A 65 7.79 -7.41 -8.03
CA LYS A 65 7.69 -8.56 -7.13
C LYS A 65 6.64 -8.27 -6.07
N TYR A 66 5.55 -9.02 -6.07
CA TYR A 66 4.47 -8.86 -5.11
C TYR A 66 4.61 -9.92 -4.01
N PRO A 67 4.86 -9.52 -2.75
CA PRO A 67 4.96 -10.46 -1.64
C PRO A 67 3.65 -11.21 -1.44
N ILE A 68 3.73 -12.51 -1.21
CA ILE A 68 2.59 -13.35 -0.85
C ILE A 68 2.76 -13.85 0.58
N PHE A 69 1.72 -13.67 1.37
CA PHE A 69 1.62 -14.18 2.73
C PHE A 69 0.45 -15.14 2.83
N GLU A 70 0.61 -16.21 3.60
CA GLU A 70 -0.49 -17.13 3.90
C GLU A 70 -0.60 -17.26 5.41
N ASP A 71 -1.80 -17.09 5.94
CA ASP A 71 -2.12 -17.22 7.35
C ASP A 71 -3.45 -17.97 7.55
N ALA A 72 -3.96 -17.99 8.78
CA ALA A 72 -5.23 -18.64 9.10
C ALA A 72 -6.44 -18.05 8.32
N ASN A 73 -6.31 -16.85 7.77
CA ASN A 73 -7.34 -16.18 6.97
C ASN A 73 -7.17 -16.41 5.46
N GLY A 74 -6.18 -17.23 5.05
CA GLY A 74 -5.89 -17.61 3.68
C GLY A 74 -4.70 -16.86 3.08
N THR A 75 -4.73 -16.64 1.77
CA THR A 75 -3.61 -16.05 1.01
C THR A 75 -3.82 -14.56 0.77
N HIS A 76 -2.79 -13.75 1.02
CA HIS A 76 -2.74 -12.31 0.85
C HIS A 76 -1.62 -11.94 -0.10
N ILE A 77 -1.93 -11.19 -1.16
CA ILE A 77 -0.94 -10.63 -2.09
C ILE A 77 -0.82 -9.14 -1.80
N MET A 78 0.38 -8.71 -1.49
CA MET A 78 0.66 -7.35 -1.05
C MET A 78 1.26 -6.50 -2.18
N SER A 79 1.19 -5.18 -2.02
CA SER A 79 1.88 -4.22 -2.88
C SER A 79 3.39 -4.47 -2.89
N PRO A 80 4.09 -4.17 -4.00
CA PRO A 80 5.54 -4.34 -4.10
C PRO A 80 6.28 -3.32 -3.21
N ASN A 81 5.75 -2.09 -3.17
CA ASN A 81 6.27 -0.96 -2.40
C ASN A 81 5.32 -0.60 -1.26
N ASP A 82 5.85 0.06 -0.23
CA ASP A 82 5.02 0.69 0.80
C ASP A 82 4.52 2.05 0.30
N VAL A 83 3.28 2.36 0.66
CA VAL A 83 2.72 3.69 0.47
C VAL A 83 3.40 4.66 1.42
N CYS A 84 3.71 5.86 0.95
CA CYS A 84 4.07 7.00 1.77
C CYS A 84 3.44 8.26 1.15
N MET A 85 2.64 8.97 1.93
CA MET A 85 1.94 10.19 1.49
C MET A 85 2.29 11.39 2.36
N ILE A 86 3.41 11.34 3.10
CA ILE A 86 3.78 12.39 4.07
C ILE A 86 4.01 13.76 3.42
N ASP A 87 4.34 13.76 2.14
CA ASP A 87 4.58 14.91 1.27
C ASP A 87 3.32 15.41 0.54
N GLU A 88 2.26 14.62 0.54
CA GLU A 88 1.00 14.89 -0.17
C GLU A 88 -0.20 14.92 0.81
N LEU A 89 0.06 15.22 2.10
CA LEU A 89 -0.98 15.27 3.13
C LEU A 89 -1.89 16.49 2.99
N GLU A 90 -1.40 17.60 2.42
CA GLU A 90 -2.13 18.87 2.37
C GLU A 90 -3.53 18.71 1.77
N GLU A 91 -3.62 18.09 0.59
CA GLU A 91 -4.90 17.86 -0.09
C GLU A 91 -5.89 17.03 0.74
N PHE A 92 -5.41 16.05 1.53
CA PHE A 92 -6.28 15.26 2.39
C PHE A 92 -6.76 16.04 3.62
N VAL A 93 -5.90 16.88 4.18
CA VAL A 93 -6.25 17.77 5.30
C VAL A 93 -7.27 18.81 4.84
N ASP A 94 -7.05 19.43 3.67
CA ASP A 94 -7.96 20.40 3.09
C ASP A 94 -9.32 19.79 2.71
N ALA A 95 -9.33 18.54 2.24
CA ALA A 95 -10.56 17.77 2.00
C ALA A 95 -11.28 17.33 3.28
N GLY A 96 -10.69 17.54 4.46
CA GLY A 96 -11.30 17.23 5.75
C GLY A 96 -11.39 15.73 6.05
N ILE A 97 -10.41 14.94 5.63
CA ILE A 97 -10.33 13.51 5.98
C ILE A 97 -10.18 13.34 7.51
N ASP A 98 -10.93 12.39 8.09
CA ASP A 98 -11.09 12.29 9.54
C ASP A 98 -9.95 11.51 10.23
N SER A 99 -9.41 10.47 9.56
CA SER A 99 -8.37 9.62 10.12
C SER A 99 -7.31 9.22 9.09
N PHE A 100 -6.05 9.26 9.52
CA PHE A 100 -4.89 8.77 8.77
C PHE A 100 -4.36 7.48 9.38
N LYS A 101 -4.38 6.41 8.60
CA LYS A 101 -3.89 5.09 8.99
C LYS A 101 -2.45 4.87 8.54
N ILE A 102 -1.62 4.45 9.49
CA ILE A 102 -0.24 3.98 9.27
C ILE A 102 -0.23 2.47 9.50
N ASP A 103 0.12 1.69 8.48
CA ASP A 103 0.19 0.24 8.57
C ASP A 103 1.63 -0.24 8.82
N GLY A 104 1.82 -0.95 9.93
CA GLY A 104 3.11 -1.45 10.40
C GLY A 104 3.36 -2.93 10.15
N ILE A 105 2.61 -3.59 9.25
CA ILE A 105 2.84 -5.01 8.94
C ILE A 105 4.31 -5.25 8.57
N LEU A 106 4.97 -6.15 9.31
CA LEU A 106 6.39 -6.49 9.18
C LEU A 106 7.37 -5.34 9.50
N LYS A 107 6.94 -4.30 10.21
CA LYS A 107 7.78 -3.21 10.70
C LYS A 107 8.13 -3.39 12.17
N SER A 108 9.29 -2.87 12.56
CA SER A 108 9.68 -2.83 13.98
C SER A 108 8.91 -1.73 14.73
N LEU A 109 8.84 -1.88 16.06
CA LEU A 109 8.24 -0.85 16.91
C LEU A 109 8.97 0.50 16.81
N SER A 110 10.30 0.47 16.69
CA SER A 110 11.11 1.68 16.53
C SER A 110 10.79 2.41 15.22
N TYR A 111 10.64 1.66 14.12
CA TYR A 111 10.21 2.22 12.83
C TYR A 111 8.84 2.90 12.96
N MET A 112 7.87 2.20 13.54
CA MET A 112 6.51 2.74 13.71
C MET A 112 6.48 3.99 14.58
N THR A 113 7.30 4.06 15.62
CA THR A 113 7.39 5.21 16.50
C THR A 113 7.94 6.43 15.77
N GLU A 114 9.01 6.25 14.99
CA GLU A 114 9.63 7.32 14.19
C GLU A 114 8.66 7.81 13.11
N VAL A 115 8.05 6.92 12.33
CA VAL A 115 7.09 7.29 11.29
C VAL A 115 5.89 8.03 11.88
N THR A 116 5.30 7.52 12.96
CA THR A 116 4.17 8.20 13.62
C THR A 116 4.55 9.59 14.12
N SER A 117 5.75 9.77 14.65
CA SER A 117 6.28 11.07 15.09
C SER A 117 6.41 12.05 13.92
N LEU A 118 6.92 11.59 12.76
CA LEU A 118 7.04 12.40 11.55
C LEU A 118 5.66 12.83 11.01
N TYR A 119 4.71 11.88 10.89
CA TYR A 119 3.35 12.21 10.46
C TYR A 119 2.64 13.16 11.42
N ARG A 120 2.83 13.02 12.74
CA ARG A 120 2.27 13.96 13.72
C ARG A 120 2.82 15.37 13.50
N LYS A 121 4.14 15.52 13.35
CA LYS A 121 4.77 16.81 13.06
C LYS A 121 4.26 17.43 11.76
N ALA A 122 4.11 16.60 10.71
CA ALA A 122 3.60 17.04 9.42
C ALA A 122 2.17 17.60 9.52
N ILE A 123 1.28 16.89 10.20
CA ILE A 123 -0.12 17.31 10.42
C ILE A 123 -0.19 18.59 11.26
N ASP A 124 0.59 18.66 12.35
CA ASP A 124 0.63 19.82 13.23
C ASP A 124 1.13 21.06 12.44
N LEU A 125 2.19 20.90 11.62
CA LEU A 125 2.70 21.95 10.75
C LEU A 125 1.68 22.40 9.71
N LEU A 126 1.02 21.48 9.01
CA LEU A 126 -0.05 21.83 8.05
C LEU A 126 -1.17 22.68 8.66
N THR A 127 -1.46 22.46 9.95
CA THR A 127 -2.50 23.20 10.66
C THR A 127 -2.05 24.61 11.08
N THR A 128 -0.74 24.81 11.31
CA THR A 128 -0.18 26.09 11.78
C THR A 128 0.44 26.95 10.69
N ASP A 129 1.16 26.34 9.75
CA ASP A 129 1.98 26.98 8.73
C ASP A 129 2.23 26.01 7.56
N LYS A 130 1.44 26.18 6.49
CA LYS A 130 1.52 25.34 5.28
C LYS A 130 2.83 25.57 4.51
N ASP A 131 3.36 26.79 4.50
CA ASP A 131 4.60 27.09 3.80
C ASP A 131 5.77 26.35 4.48
N ALA A 132 5.79 26.32 5.81
CA ALA A 132 6.79 25.56 6.57
C ALA A 132 6.67 24.04 6.43
N TYR A 133 5.48 23.52 6.09
CA TYR A 133 5.31 22.12 5.70
C TYR A 133 5.95 21.85 4.33
N GLU A 134 5.69 22.72 3.35
CA GLU A 134 6.22 22.59 1.99
C GLU A 134 7.76 22.57 1.97
N ASP A 135 8.39 23.38 2.83
CA ASP A 135 9.84 23.42 3.00
C ASP A 135 10.42 22.14 3.65
N GLN A 136 9.66 21.45 4.50
CA GLN A 136 10.16 20.32 5.31
C GLN A 136 9.78 18.93 4.77
N LYS A 137 8.76 18.83 3.93
CA LYS A 137 8.18 17.54 3.53
C LYS A 137 9.19 16.60 2.87
N GLU A 138 10.08 17.13 2.03
CA GLU A 138 11.13 16.33 1.37
C GLU A 138 12.10 15.70 2.37
N ASP A 139 12.41 16.39 3.45
CA ASP A 139 13.34 15.90 4.47
C ASP A 139 12.71 14.78 5.30
N TRP A 140 11.39 14.83 5.53
CA TRP A 140 10.69 13.70 6.15
C TRP A 140 10.60 12.50 5.23
N VAL A 141 10.39 12.69 3.93
CA VAL A 141 10.44 11.59 2.94
C VAL A 141 11.80 10.91 2.98
N LYS A 142 12.90 11.68 2.87
CA LYS A 142 14.28 11.15 2.97
C LYS A 142 14.49 10.41 4.29
N ARG A 143 14.02 10.96 5.40
CA ARG A 143 14.13 10.32 6.71
C ARG A 143 13.41 8.97 6.77
N ILE A 144 12.23 8.87 6.17
CA ILE A 144 11.48 7.61 6.06
C ILE A 144 12.23 6.62 5.16
N GLU A 145 12.81 7.07 4.04
CA GLU A 145 13.63 6.23 3.15
C GLU A 145 14.86 5.67 3.86
N GLU A 146 15.53 6.45 4.72
CA GLU A 146 16.71 5.99 5.47
C GLU A 146 16.41 4.85 6.44
N ILE A 147 15.25 4.89 7.09
CA ILE A 147 14.84 3.87 8.07
C ILE A 147 14.12 2.68 7.41
N GLN A 148 13.85 2.78 6.12
CA GLN A 148 13.10 1.80 5.35
C GLN A 148 13.94 0.54 5.06
N PRO A 149 13.36 -0.66 5.12
CA PRO A 149 14.07 -1.87 4.71
C PRO A 149 14.52 -1.82 3.25
N VAL A 150 15.74 -2.26 2.95
CA VAL A 150 16.37 -2.20 1.61
C VAL A 150 15.54 -2.91 0.53
N ASN A 151 14.80 -3.95 0.91
CA ASN A 151 13.93 -4.71 0.02
C ASN A 151 12.54 -4.08 -0.18
N ARG A 152 12.29 -2.89 0.39
CA ARG A 152 10.98 -2.23 0.38
C ARG A 152 11.08 -0.75 0.05
N SER A 153 11.05 -0.43 -1.23
CA SER A 153 10.91 0.97 -1.67
C SER A 153 9.59 1.58 -1.18
N ILE A 154 9.55 2.91 -1.06
CA ILE A 154 8.32 3.66 -0.88
C ILE A 154 7.82 4.20 -2.22
N ASP A 155 6.51 4.36 -2.37
CA ASP A 155 5.89 5.14 -3.43
C ASP A 155 4.55 5.74 -2.98
N THR A 156 3.91 6.52 -3.85
CA THR A 156 2.58 7.10 -3.58
C THR A 156 1.43 6.10 -3.81
N GLY A 157 1.74 4.80 -3.84
CA GLY A 157 0.78 3.73 -4.04
C GLY A 157 -0.04 3.87 -5.33
N PHE A 158 -1.36 3.90 -5.14
CA PHE A 158 -2.35 3.99 -6.21
C PHE A 158 -3.00 5.39 -6.30
N PHE A 159 -2.57 6.35 -5.49
CA PHE A 159 -3.25 7.64 -5.38
C PHE A 159 -3.17 8.50 -6.65
N PHE A 160 -2.02 8.47 -7.34
CA PHE A 160 -1.77 9.25 -8.56
C PHE A 160 -1.70 8.40 -9.84
N LYS A 161 -1.62 7.06 -9.70
CA LYS A 161 -1.49 6.17 -10.86
C LYS A 161 -2.87 5.81 -11.42
N LYS A 162 -3.30 6.47 -12.50
CA LYS A 162 -4.41 5.97 -13.34
C LYS A 162 -4.02 4.63 -13.96
N ARG A 163 -4.41 3.50 -13.35
CA ARG A 163 -4.15 2.18 -13.90
C ARG A 163 -5.24 1.79 -14.88
N PHE A 164 -4.83 1.51 -16.12
CA PHE A 164 -5.65 0.76 -17.06
C PHE A 164 -5.36 -0.73 -16.85
N ILE A 165 -6.36 -1.50 -16.43
CA ILE A 165 -6.29 -2.97 -16.48
C ILE A 165 -6.74 -3.37 -17.89
N LYS A 166 -5.80 -3.88 -18.70
CA LYS A 166 -6.13 -4.47 -20.00
C LYS A 166 -6.44 -5.94 -19.80
N ILE A 167 -7.72 -6.28 -19.62
CA ILE A 167 -8.15 -7.67 -19.61
C ILE A 167 -8.19 -8.16 -21.06
N ARG A 168 -7.26 -9.04 -21.44
CA ARG A 168 -7.35 -9.75 -22.74
C ARG A 168 -8.22 -10.99 -22.55
N GLY A 169 -9.47 -10.90 -22.98
CA GLY A 169 -10.36 -12.05 -23.10
C GLY A 169 -9.83 -13.04 -24.14
N GLY A 170 -9.59 -14.29 -23.73
CA GLY A 170 -9.22 -15.38 -24.62
C GLY A 170 -10.41 -15.88 -25.42
N ARG A 171 -10.79 -15.14 -26.47
CA ARG A 171 -11.41 -15.60 -27.74
C ARG A 171 -12.15 -14.43 -28.43
N GLY A 172 -11.63 -13.99 -29.58
CA GLY A 172 -12.38 -13.23 -30.58
C GLY A 172 -12.49 -11.72 -30.33
N ASN A 173 -12.48 -10.97 -31.43
CA ASN A 173 -12.51 -9.50 -31.54
C ASN A 173 -13.52 -8.76 -30.63
N GLY A 174 -13.08 -7.66 -30.00
CA GLY A 174 -13.89 -6.64 -29.28
C GLY A 174 -14.23 -7.04 -27.84
N ILE A 175 -14.13 -6.21 -26.79
CA ILE A 175 -14.27 -4.75 -26.60
C ILE A 175 -13.24 -4.34 -25.52
N ILE A 176 -12.61 -3.18 -25.65
CA ILE A 176 -11.78 -2.59 -24.59
C ILE A 176 -12.73 -1.89 -23.62
N GLU A 177 -13.27 -2.61 -22.64
CA GLU A 177 -13.98 -1.94 -21.55
C GLU A 177 -12.99 -1.30 -20.60
N ARG A 178 -13.12 0.02 -20.48
CA ARG A 178 -12.23 0.88 -19.72
C ARG A 178 -12.86 1.05 -18.33
N TRP A 179 -12.47 0.19 -17.40
CA TRP A 179 -12.89 0.29 -16.02
C TRP A 179 -11.98 1.26 -15.27
N TYR A 180 -12.59 2.26 -14.64
CA TYR A 180 -11.96 3.16 -13.68
C TYR A 180 -12.26 2.62 -12.28
N PHE A 181 -11.23 2.45 -11.47
CA PHE A 181 -11.37 2.36 -10.01
C PHE A 181 -10.89 3.68 -9.43
#